data_AF-A0AA44CBR3-F1
#
_entry.id   AF-A0AA44CBR3-F1
#
_cell.length_a   1.000
_cell.length_b   1.000
_cell.length_c   1.000
_cell.angle_alpha   90.00
_cell.angle_beta   90.00
_cell.angle_gamma   90.00
#
_symmetry.space_group_name_H-M   'P 1'
#
loop_
_entity.id
_entity.type
_entity.pdbx_description
1 polymer ?
#
loop_
_entity_poly.entity_id
_entity_poly.type
_entity_poly.pdbx_seq_one_letter_code
_entity_poly.pdbx_strand_id
1 'polypeptide(L)'
;MGERFVTAWKSGERQDPVAVLTFASPAQLFSVISPKRWALIEALQKIGPSSIRAVARALDRDIKRVHEDVTALMEWGLVEKDESGKVHVPYDEIEADFTLKAAA
;
A
#
# COMPACT_ATOMS: atom_id res chain seq x y z
N MET A 1 0.58 -12.06 -18.43
CA MET A 1 1.68 -11.47 -17.63
C MET A 1 2.84 -10.94 -18.49
N GLY A 2 3.07 -11.46 -19.71
CA GLY A 2 4.22 -11.02 -20.54
C GLY A 2 4.02 -9.71 -21.33
N GLU A 3 2.80 -9.36 -21.73
CA GLU A 3 2.63 -8.28 -22.71
C GLU A 3 3.00 -6.88 -22.17
N ARG A 4 2.51 -6.49 -20.98
CA ARG A 4 2.80 -5.16 -20.42
C ARG A 4 4.29 -4.95 -20.09
N PHE A 5 4.96 -5.99 -19.58
CA PHE A 5 6.40 -5.95 -19.32
C PHE A 5 7.21 -5.83 -20.63
N VAL A 6 6.81 -6.57 -21.67
CA VAL A 6 7.41 -6.48 -23.01
C VAL A 6 7.16 -5.11 -23.64
N THR A 7 6.01 -4.49 -23.40
CA THR A 7 5.66 -3.15 -23.91
C THR A 7 6.47 -2.04 -23.22
N ALA A 8 6.64 -2.11 -21.89
CA ALA A 8 7.49 -1.15 -21.16
C ALA A 8 8.97 -1.24 -21.59
N TRP A 9 9.49 -2.45 -21.79
CA TRP A 9 10.89 -2.64 -22.19
C TRP A 9 11.18 -2.20 -23.63
N LYS A 10 10.21 -2.32 -24.55
CA LYS A 10 10.36 -1.93 -25.96
C LYS A 10 10.14 -0.44 -26.23
N SER A 11 9.32 0.25 -25.44
CA SER A 11 8.96 1.65 -25.68
C SER A 11 9.98 2.63 -25.11
N GLY A 12 10.74 2.26 -24.08
CA GLY A 12 11.68 3.17 -23.42
C GLY A 12 10.99 4.28 -22.60
N GLU A 13 9.66 4.29 -22.57
CA GLU A 13 8.83 5.22 -21.81
C GLU A 13 8.49 4.63 -20.44
N ARG A 14 8.50 5.47 -19.40
CA ARG A 14 8.07 5.08 -18.06
C ARG A 14 6.57 4.79 -18.11
N GLN A 15 6.20 3.51 -18.05
CA GLN A 15 4.81 3.09 -17.99
C GLN A 15 4.33 3.22 -16.54
N ASP A 16 3.29 4.01 -16.32
CA ASP A 16 2.49 3.91 -15.10
C ASP A 16 1.73 2.56 -15.11
N PRO A 17 1.61 1.87 -13.96
CA PRO A 17 1.93 2.35 -12.61
C PRO A 17 3.41 2.22 -12.25
N VAL A 18 3.90 3.18 -11.45
CA VAL A 18 5.27 3.23 -10.91
C VAL A 18 5.64 2.00 -10.07
N ALA A 19 4.66 1.27 -9.51
CA ALA A 19 4.85 0.02 -8.78
C ALA A 19 3.67 -0.95 -9.00
N VAL A 20 3.98 -2.24 -9.20
CA VAL A 20 2.97 -3.30 -9.30
C VAL A 20 3.28 -4.40 -8.29
N LEU A 21 2.33 -4.66 -7.40
CA LEU A 21 2.39 -5.76 -6.43
C LEU A 21 1.51 -6.91 -6.92
N THR A 22 2.09 -8.10 -7.02
CA THR A 22 1.36 -9.33 -7.37
C THR A 22 1.28 -10.26 -6.18
N PHE A 23 0.08 -10.77 -5.93
CA PHE A 23 -0.21 -11.71 -4.85
C PHE A 23 -0.52 -13.09 -5.41
N ALA A 24 -0.11 -14.14 -4.71
CA ALA A 24 -0.39 -15.52 -5.07
C ALA A 24 -1.88 -15.88 -4.94
N SER A 25 -2.64 -15.13 -4.15
CA SER A 25 -4.09 -15.30 -4.00
C SER A 25 -4.78 -14.04 -3.48
N PRO A 26 -6.11 -13.91 -3.65
CA PRO A 26 -6.90 -12.86 -2.99
C PRO A 26 -6.78 -12.91 -1.46
N ALA A 27 -6.68 -14.11 -0.87
CA ALA A 27 -6.47 -14.25 0.57
C ALA A 27 -5.15 -13.59 1.03
N GLN A 28 -4.08 -13.72 0.24
CA GLN A 28 -2.82 -13.03 0.52
C GLN A 28 -2.97 -11.51 0.41
N LEU A 29 -3.63 -11.00 -0.64
CA LEU A 29 -3.93 -9.58 -0.78
C LEU A 29 -4.66 -9.05 0.47
N PHE A 30 -5.72 -9.71 0.93
CA PHE A 30 -6.47 -9.28 2.12
C PHE A 30 -5.68 -9.39 3.42
N SER A 31 -4.70 -10.29 3.49
CA SER A 31 -3.79 -10.39 4.63
C SER A 31 -2.82 -9.20 4.72
N VAL A 32 -2.51 -8.59 3.58
CA VAL A 32 -1.62 -7.44 3.45
C VAL A 32 -2.41 -6.14 3.61
N ILE A 33 -3.48 -5.98 2.81
CA ILE A 33 -4.38 -4.84 2.82
C ILE A 33 -5.66 -5.23 3.56
N SER A 34 -5.56 -5.27 4.89
CA SER A 34 -6.73 -5.45 5.75
C SER A 34 -7.55 -4.14 5.83
N PRO A 35 -8.83 -4.18 6.24
CA PRO A 35 -9.64 -2.97 6.40
C PRO A 35 -8.99 -1.91 7.31
N LYS A 36 -8.30 -2.36 8.36
CA LYS A 36 -7.61 -1.47 9.31
C LYS A 36 -6.38 -0.80 8.70
N ARG A 37 -5.69 -1.48 7.79
CA ARG A 37 -4.53 -0.95 7.07
C ARG A 37 -4.95 -0.05 5.93
N TRP A 38 -6.05 -0.36 5.26
CA TRP A 38 -6.67 0.54 4.29
C TRP A 38 -7.05 1.88 4.93
N ALA A 39 -7.76 1.85 6.07
CA ALA A 39 -8.08 3.06 6.82
C ALA A 39 -6.83 3.85 7.25
N LEU A 40 -5.72 3.16 7.54
CA LEU A 40 -4.44 3.79 7.88
C LEU A 40 -3.84 4.53 6.66
N ILE A 41 -3.84 3.89 5.49
CA ILE A 41 -3.40 4.50 4.22
C ILE A 41 -4.23 5.75 3.93
N GLU A 42 -5.57 5.65 3.99
CA GLU A 42 -6.46 6.79 3.78
C GLU A 42 -6.20 7.92 4.78
N ALA A 43 -5.97 7.59 6.05
CA ALA A 43 -5.66 8.59 7.08
C ALA A 43 -4.33 9.29 6.77
N LEU A 44 -3.30 8.54 6.36
CA LEU A 44 -2.01 9.11 5.96
C LEU A 44 -2.12 10.01 4.72
N GLN A 45 -2.91 9.63 3.73
CA GLN A 45 -3.18 10.48 2.56
C GLN A 45 -3.86 11.79 2.95
N LYS A 46 -4.76 11.77 3.94
CA LYS A 46 -5.47 12.97 4.43
C LYS A 46 -4.60 13.90 5.27
N ILE A 47 -3.78 13.36 6.17
CA ILE A 47 -2.99 14.16 7.12
C ILE A 47 -1.57 14.46 6.64
N GLY A 48 -1.13 13.81 5.56
CA GLY A 48 0.23 13.91 5.03
C GLY A 48 1.30 13.24 5.91
N PRO A 49 2.59 13.44 5.59
CA PRO A 49 3.71 12.85 6.33
C PRO A 49 3.62 13.13 7.82
N SER A 50 3.51 12.05 8.62
CA SER A 50 3.16 12.14 10.03
C SER A 50 3.90 11.14 10.89
N SER A 51 4.05 11.43 12.19
CA SER A 51 4.55 10.41 13.14
C SER A 51 3.50 9.32 13.38
N ILE A 52 3.94 8.11 13.74
CA ILE A 52 3.03 6.99 14.10
C ILE A 52 2.05 7.41 15.22
N ARG A 53 2.48 8.27 16.16
CA ARG A 53 1.61 8.85 17.21
C ARG A 53 0.51 9.76 16.64
N ALA A 54 0.82 10.53 15.60
CA ALA A 54 -0.17 11.39 14.97
C ALA A 54 -1.21 10.54 14.21
N VAL A 55 -0.75 9.52 13.48
CA VAL A 55 -1.62 8.56 12.78
C VAL A 55 -2.55 7.83 13.77
N ALA A 56 -1.99 7.33 14.87
CA ALA A 56 -2.77 6.63 15.90
C ALA A 56 -3.85 7.52 16.53
N ARG A 57 -3.54 8.80 16.78
CA ARG A 57 -4.53 9.78 17.26
C ARG A 57 -5.59 10.09 16.21
N ALA A 58 -5.21 10.25 14.94
CA ALA A 58 -6.15 10.51 13.86
C ALA A 58 -7.15 9.35 13.64
N LEU A 59 -6.71 8.11 13.90
CA LEU A 59 -7.53 6.92 13.79
C LEU A 59 -8.29 6.55 15.07
N ASP A 60 -8.03 7.24 16.20
CA ASP A 60 -8.47 6.83 17.54
C ASP A 60 -8.14 5.36 17.87
N ARG A 61 -6.87 4.98 17.66
CA ARG A 61 -6.39 3.60 17.79
C ARG A 61 -5.16 3.50 18.68
N ASP A 62 -4.99 2.31 19.27
CA ASP A 62 -3.79 1.96 20.02
C ASP A 62 -2.52 2.09 19.17
N ILE A 63 -1.52 2.82 19.69
CA ILE A 63 -0.28 3.12 18.99
C ILE A 63 0.53 1.88 18.62
N LYS A 64 0.54 0.84 19.47
CA LYS A 64 1.30 -0.38 19.22
C LYS A 64 0.70 -1.12 18.03
N ARG A 65 -0.64 -1.21 17.97
CA ARG A 65 -1.34 -1.80 16.82
C ARG A 65 -1.12 -1.00 15.54
N VAL A 66 -1.10 0.33 15.62
CA VAL A 66 -0.81 1.18 14.46
C VAL A 66 0.63 1.01 14.01
N HIS A 67 1.60 0.90 14.93
CA HIS A 67 2.97 0.62 14.58
C HIS A 67 3.12 -0.72 13.85
N GLU A 68 2.50 -1.79 14.35
CA GLU A 68 2.50 -3.11 13.70
C GLU A 68 1.94 -3.02 12.27
N ASP A 69 0.84 -2.29 12.08
CA ASP A 69 0.25 -2.07 10.76
C ASP A 69 1.15 -1.24 9.84
N VAL A 70 1.78 -0.17 10.34
CA VAL A 70 2.76 0.64 9.59
C VAL A 70 3.94 -0.22 9.17
N THR A 71 4.50 -1.04 10.07
CA THR A 71 5.60 -1.96 9.75
C THR A 71 5.22 -2.92 8.65
N ALA A 72 4.05 -3.56 8.74
CA ALA A 72 3.57 -4.45 7.70
C ALA A 72 3.42 -3.71 6.36
N LEU A 73 2.86 -2.50 6.34
CA LEU A 73 2.72 -1.73 5.09
C LEU A 73 4.05 -1.28 4.50
N MET A 74 5.06 -0.97 5.34
CA MET A 74 6.41 -0.65 4.88
C MET A 74 7.10 -1.84 4.21
N GLU A 75 6.87 -3.07 4.67
CA GLU A 75 7.43 -4.28 4.03
C GLU A 75 6.94 -4.46 2.58
N TRP A 76 5.74 -3.95 2.27
CA TRP A 76 5.16 -3.98 0.93
C TRP A 76 5.35 -2.69 0.14
N GLY A 77 6.06 -1.69 0.69
CA GLY A 77 6.27 -0.39 0.06
C GLY A 77 5.02 0.50 -0.03
N LEU A 78 3.92 0.11 0.62
CA LEU A 78 2.67 0.89 0.63
C LEU A 78 2.76 2.13 1.53
N VAL A 79 3.71 2.13 2.46
CA VAL A 79 4.05 3.24 3.34
C VAL A 79 5.57 3.35 3.38
N GLU A 80 6.11 4.56 3.41
CA GLU A 80 7.54 4.82 3.52
C GLU A 80 7.83 5.85 4.63
N LYS A 81 9.09 5.92 5.06
CA LYS A 81 9.58 6.99 5.93
C LYS A 81 10.31 8.05 5.11
N ASP A 82 9.99 9.31 5.36
CA ASP A 82 10.77 10.42 4.85
C ASP A 82 12.11 10.59 5.61
N GLU A 83 12.94 11.53 5.15
CA GLU A 83 14.21 11.87 5.78
C GLU A 83 14.07 12.35 7.24
N SER A 84 12.89 12.86 7.61
CA SER A 84 12.55 13.28 8.97
C SER A 84 12.00 12.13 9.84
N GLY A 85 11.95 10.91 9.31
CA GLY A 85 11.43 9.72 10.00
C GLY A 85 9.91 9.69 10.14
N LYS A 86 9.18 10.56 9.44
CA LYS A 86 7.71 10.54 9.39
C LYS A 86 7.24 9.54 8.34
N VAL A 87 6.11 8.91 8.61
CA VAL A 87 5.52 7.93 7.70
C VAL A 87 4.55 8.61 6.73
N HIS A 88 4.56 8.19 5.48
CA HIS A 88 3.71 8.70 4.41
C HIS A 88 3.41 7.61 3.36
N VAL A 89 2.39 7.85 2.54
CA VAL A 89 2.07 6.99 1.39
C VAL A 89 2.76 7.60 0.16
N PRO A 90 3.63 6.88 -0.55
CA PRO A 90 4.43 7.44 -1.67
C PRO A 90 3.66 7.44 -3.01
N TYR A 91 2.34 7.31 -2.97
CA TYR A 91 1.48 7.15 -4.14
C TYR A 91 0.29 8.10 -4.09
N ASP A 92 -0.02 8.72 -5.22
CA ASP A 92 -1.21 9.55 -5.39
C ASP A 92 -2.47 8.71 -5.60
N GLU A 93 -2.34 7.52 -6.21
CA GLU A 93 -3.44 6.60 -6.50
C GLU A 93 -3.02 5.15 -6.22
N ILE A 94 -3.93 4.36 -5.64
CA ILE A 94 -3.76 2.94 -5.37
C ILE A 94 -4.98 2.19 -5.93
N GLU A 95 -4.76 1.38 -6.95
CA GLU A 95 -5.74 0.47 -7.54
C GLU A 95 -5.49 -0.96 -7.06
N ALA A 96 -6.55 -1.69 -6.69
CA ALA A 96 -6.46 -3.07 -6.24
C ALA A 96 -7.59 -3.92 -6.83
N ASP A 97 -7.23 -4.87 -7.69
CA ASP A 97 -8.15 -5.80 -8.33
C ASP A 97 -7.89 -7.25 -7.91
N PHE A 98 -8.95 -8.04 -7.84
CA PHE A 98 -8.87 -9.49 -7.72
C PHE A 98 -10.01 -10.15 -8.50
N THR A 99 -9.73 -11.33 -9.07
CA THR A 99 -10.71 -12.12 -9.80
C THR A 99 -10.96 -13.43 -9.07
N LEU A 100 -12.23 -13.69 -8.71
CA LEU A 100 -12.69 -14.98 -8.24
C LEU A 100 -13.39 -15.70 -9.38
N LYS A 101 -12.86 -16.84 -9.81
CA LYS A 101 -13.54 -17.72 -10.78
C LYS A 101 -14.52 -18.63 -10.04
N ALA A 102 -15.60 -19.02 -10.73
CA ALA A 102 -16.52 -20.02 -10.21
C ALA A 102 -15.77 -21.30 -9.84
N ALA A 103 -16.14 -21.92 -8.71
CA ALA A 103 -15.64 -23.24 -8.35
C ALA A 103 -16.12 -24.26 -9.39
N ALA A 104 -15.23 -25.16 -9.81
CA ALA A 104 -15.54 -26.27 -10.69
C ALA A 104 -16.32 -27.36 -9.93
#